data_AF-A0A0K9F5K0-F1
#
_entry.id   AF-A0A0K9F5K0-F1
#
_cell.length_a   1.000
_cell.length_b   1.000
_cell.length_c   1.000
_cell.angle_alpha   90.00
_cell.angle_beta   90.00
_cell.angle_gamma   90.00
#
_symmetry.space_group_name_H-M   'P 1'
#
loop_
_entity.id
_entity.type
_entity.pdbx_description
1 polymer ?
#
loop_
_entity_poly.entity_id
_entity_poly.type
_entity_poly.pdbx_seq_one_letter_code
_entity_poly.pdbx_strand_id
1 'polypeptide(L)'
;MDLFIASNRQLPIRYYVNEAIWIRRGCLSLHQLTLPFFVEVEMKDPHHILKITEYVQEVQKQYSYTEIQIIIKDKNIFMHLQKILPHTKANHILTIEQLIHP
;
A
#
# COMPACT_ATOMS: atom_id res chain seq x y z
N MET A 1 8.72 -1.17 9.61
CA MET A 1 7.60 -1.42 8.70
C MET A 1 6.48 -0.48 9.06
N ASP A 2 6.04 0.30 8.07
CA ASP A 2 5.19 1.46 8.27
C ASP A 2 3.79 1.26 7.68
N LEU A 3 3.67 0.47 6.60
CA LEU A 3 2.39 0.07 6.03
C LEU A 3 2.46 -1.25 5.25
N PHE A 4 1.36 -1.98 5.21
CA PHE A 4 1.14 -3.15 4.36
C PHE A 4 0.36 -2.74 3.11
N ILE A 5 0.70 -3.29 1.96
CA ILE A 5 -0.14 -3.23 0.75
C ILE A 5 -0.48 -4.66 0.35
N ALA A 6 -1.76 -4.97 0.24
CA ALA A 6 -2.26 -6.26 -0.19
C ALA A 6 -3.11 -6.12 -1.46
N SER A 7 -3.18 -7.18 -2.26
CA SER A 7 -3.95 -7.21 -3.50
C SER A 7 -4.41 -8.62 -3.87
N ASN A 8 -5.50 -8.70 -4.65
CA ASN A 8 -5.90 -9.92 -5.35
C ASN A 8 -4.99 -10.25 -6.56
N ARG A 9 -4.03 -9.38 -6.90
CA ARG A 9 -3.01 -9.59 -7.93
C ARG A 9 -1.60 -9.59 -7.33
N GLN A 10 -0.64 -10.17 -8.05
CA GLN A 10 0.75 -10.16 -7.63
C GLN A 10 1.30 -8.73 -7.56
N LEU A 11 1.99 -8.43 -6.47
CA LEU A 11 2.56 -7.13 -6.17
C LEU A 11 4.08 -7.13 -6.44
N PRO A 12 4.60 -6.17 -7.23
CA PRO A 12 6.02 -6.12 -7.54
C PRO A 12 6.87 -5.62 -6.36
N ILE A 13 8.01 -6.26 -6.13
CA ILE A 13 9.05 -5.75 -5.20
C ILE A 13 9.71 -4.52 -5.81
N ARG A 14 9.93 -3.47 -4.99
CA ARG A 14 10.52 -2.19 -5.41
C ARG A 14 11.42 -1.62 -4.32
N TYR A 15 12.49 -0.97 -4.76
CA TYR A 15 13.45 -0.29 -3.90
C TYR A 15 13.69 1.11 -4.46
N TYR A 16 13.19 2.12 -3.77
CA TYR A 16 13.41 3.52 -4.11
C TYR A 16 14.48 4.06 -3.17
N VAL A 17 15.75 3.88 -3.56
CA VAL A 17 16.90 4.15 -2.70
C VAL A 17 17.01 5.64 -2.34
N ASN A 18 16.73 6.52 -3.30
CA ASN A 18 16.82 7.98 -3.11
C ASN A 18 15.73 8.49 -2.14
N GLU A 19 14.55 7.88 -2.20
CA GLU A 19 13.39 8.19 -1.36
C GLU A 19 13.40 7.42 -0.03
N ALA A 20 14.37 6.51 0.15
CA ALA A 20 14.47 5.61 1.29
C ALA A 20 13.17 4.83 1.55
N ILE A 21 12.64 4.21 0.49
CA ILE A 21 11.46 3.34 0.52
C ILE A 21 11.83 1.93 0.05
N TRP A 22 11.44 0.94 0.85
CA TRP A 22 11.60 -0.48 0.53
C TRP A 22 10.23 -1.16 0.54
N ILE A 23 9.83 -1.69 -0.62
CA ILE A 23 8.63 -2.51 -0.79
C ILE A 23 9.08 -3.95 -1.00
N ARG A 24 8.92 -4.77 0.04
CA ARG A 24 9.42 -6.15 0.08
C ARG A 24 8.28 -7.14 0.26
N ARG A 25 8.50 -8.39 -0.15
CA ARG A 25 7.53 -9.46 0.13
C ARG A 25 7.27 -9.53 1.62
N GLY A 26 6.01 -9.60 2.01
CA GLY A 26 5.68 -9.71 3.43
C GLY A 26 5.94 -11.10 3.97
N CYS A 27 6.46 -11.15 5.19
CA CYS A 27 6.84 -12.39 5.87
C CYS A 27 5.87 -12.73 7.01
N LEU A 28 5.13 -11.73 7.52
CA LEU A 28 4.18 -11.88 8.62
C LEU A 28 2.76 -11.60 8.12
N SER A 29 1.87 -12.58 8.29
CA SER A 29 0.45 -12.40 8.04
C SER A 29 -0.16 -11.63 9.21
N LEU A 30 -0.73 -10.47 8.92
CA LEU A 30 -1.53 -9.67 9.83
C LEU A 30 -3.00 -10.09 9.69
N HIS A 31 -3.72 -10.26 10.80
CA HIS A 31 -5.13 -10.68 10.79
C HIS A 31 -6.06 -9.75 9.99
N GLN A 32 -5.72 -8.47 9.85
CA GLN A 32 -6.48 -7.51 9.05
C GLN A 32 -6.26 -7.68 7.54
N LEU A 33 -5.23 -8.41 7.08
CA LEU A 33 -5.01 -8.65 5.65
C LEU A 33 -6.05 -9.63 5.14
N THR A 34 -6.89 -9.18 4.21
CA THR A 34 -7.95 -10.01 3.61
C THR A 34 -7.59 -10.53 2.22
N LEU A 35 -6.51 -10.00 1.61
CA LEU A 35 -6.10 -10.30 0.24
C LEU A 35 -4.86 -11.21 0.20
N PRO A 36 -4.75 -12.10 -0.82
CA PRO A 36 -3.77 -13.20 -0.82
C PRO A 36 -2.33 -12.77 -1.10
N PHE A 37 -2.10 -11.69 -1.85
CA PHE A 37 -0.75 -11.19 -2.14
C PHE A 37 -0.51 -9.93 -1.32
N PHE A 38 0.60 -9.85 -0.60
CA PHE A 38 0.93 -8.66 0.17
C PHE A 38 2.42 -8.37 0.23
N VAL A 39 2.72 -7.09 0.37
CA VAL A 39 4.06 -6.54 0.55
C VAL A 39 4.10 -5.68 1.80
N GLU A 40 5.26 -5.69 2.42
CA GLU A 40 5.60 -4.78 3.51
C GLU A 40 6.33 -3.57 2.94
N VAL A 41 5.93 -2.39 3.41
CA VAL A 41 6.56 -1.15 3.03
C VAL A 41 7.23 -0.54 4.25
N GLU A 42 8.49 -0.20 4.07
CA GLU A 42 9.29 0.56 5.02
C GLU A 42 9.70 1.88 4.38
N MET A 43 9.46 2.98 5.09
CA MET A 43 9.77 4.34 4.64
C MET A 43 10.47 5.07 5.76
N LYS A 44 11.64 5.64 5.49
CA LYS A 44 12.35 6.48 6.49
C LYS A 44 11.82 7.91 6.55
N ASP A 45 11.23 8.39 5.46
CA ASP A 45 10.70 9.75 5.36
C ASP A 45 9.23 9.74 4.89
N PRO A 46 8.28 10.16 5.75
CA PRO A 46 6.87 10.28 5.41
C PRO A 46 6.57 11.26 4.26
N HIS A 47 7.46 12.20 3.95
CA HIS A 47 7.25 13.15 2.84
C HIS A 47 7.22 12.47 1.46
N HIS A 48 7.79 11.26 1.35
CA HIS A 48 7.79 10.49 0.11
C HIS A 48 6.57 9.58 -0.07
N ILE A 49 5.54 9.76 0.75
CA ILE A 49 4.30 8.96 0.69
C ILE A 49 3.61 8.96 -0.68
N LEU A 50 3.83 9.99 -1.50
CA LEU A 50 3.35 10.04 -2.88
C LEU A 50 3.87 8.86 -3.73
N LYS A 51 5.05 8.31 -3.42
CA LYS A 51 5.57 7.10 -4.08
C LYS A 51 4.70 5.87 -3.87
N ILE A 52 3.98 5.81 -2.75
CA ILE A 52 3.03 4.72 -2.49
C ILE A 52 1.81 4.85 -3.41
N THR A 53 1.34 6.08 -3.63
CA THR A 53 0.29 6.36 -4.61
C THR A 53 0.72 5.98 -6.02
N GLU A 54 1.94 6.38 -6.43
CA GLU A 54 2.50 6.01 -7.74
C GLU A 54 2.56 4.48 -7.92
N TYR A 55 3.07 3.78 -6.90
CA TYR A 55 3.14 2.32 -6.88
C TYR A 55 1.77 1.66 -7.06
N VAL A 56 0.75 2.11 -6.32
CA VAL A 56 -0.62 1.60 -6.42
C VAL A 56 -1.20 1.83 -7.82
N GLN A 57 -0.98 3.03 -8.39
CA GLN A 57 -1.43 3.36 -9.74
C GLN A 57 -0.73 2.52 -10.82
N GLU A 58 0.56 2.24 -10.66
CA GLU A 58 1.31 1.36 -11.56
C GLU A 58 0.74 -0.06 -11.55
N VAL A 59 0.43 -0.60 -10.37
CA VAL A 59 -0.23 -1.92 -10.24
C VAL A 59 -1.60 -1.88 -10.93
N GLN A 60 -2.41 -0.85 -10.68
CA GLN A 60 -3.72 -0.70 -11.31
C GLN A 60 -3.66 -0.62 -12.84
N LYS A 61 -2.63 0.01 -13.41
CA LYS A 61 -2.44 0.10 -14.87
C LYS A 61 -2.14 -1.24 -15.53
N GLN A 62 -1.62 -2.22 -14.78
CA GLN A 62 -1.23 -3.53 -15.33
C GLN A 62 -2.40 -4.51 -15.47
N TYR A 63 -3.54 -4.24 -14.82
CA TYR A 63 -4.67 -5.15 -14.78
C TYR A 63 -5.98 -4.44 -15.09
N SER A 64 -6.91 -5.14 -15.74
CA SER A 64 -8.26 -4.61 -16.00
C SER A 64 -9.08 -4.36 -14.73
N TYR A 65 -8.79 -5.11 -13.67
CA TYR A 65 -9.43 -5.04 -12.35
C TYR A 65 -8.42 -5.39 -11.26
N THR A 66 -8.46 -4.64 -10.16
CA THR A 66 -7.65 -4.89 -8.96
C THR A 66 -8.46 -4.56 -7.70
N GLU A 67 -8.25 -5.36 -6.67
CA GLU A 67 -8.58 -5.03 -5.29
C GLU A 67 -7.27 -4.77 -4.58
N ILE A 68 -7.16 -3.63 -3.90
CA ILE A 68 -5.99 -3.24 -3.13
C ILE A 68 -6.44 -2.82 -1.74
N GLN A 69 -5.77 -3.38 -0.73
CA GLN A 69 -5.94 -3.01 0.68
C GLN A 69 -4.63 -2.40 1.16
N ILE A 70 -4.68 -1.22 1.77
CA ILE A 70 -3.53 -0.58 2.39
C ILE A 70 -3.80 -0.47 3.89
N ILE A 71 -2.93 -1.07 4.70
CA ILE A 71 -3.04 -1.02 6.17
C ILE A 71 -1.86 -0.22 6.71
N ILE A 72 -2.14 0.89 7.39
CA ILE A 72 -1.14 1.89 7.75
C ILE A 72 -0.98 1.96 9.26
N LYS A 73 0.25 1.85 9.76
CA LYS A 73 0.53 1.92 11.19
C LYS A 73 0.43 3.34 11.75
N ASP A 74 1.04 4.30 11.06
CA ASP A 74 1.07 5.69 11.51
C ASP A 74 -0.22 6.45 11.15
N LYS A 75 -0.82 7.10 12.14
CA LYS A 75 -2.10 7.81 11.98
C LYS A 75 -1.98 9.03 11.05
N ASN A 76 -0.85 9.73 11.05
CA ASN A 76 -0.65 10.90 10.20
C ASN A 76 -0.53 10.47 8.73
N ILE A 77 0.22 9.40 8.47
CA ILE A 77 0.33 8.79 7.14
C ILE A 77 -1.04 8.32 6.65
N PHE A 78 -1.82 7.67 7.52
CA PHE A 78 -3.18 7.23 7.21
C PHE A 78 -4.08 8.40 6.78
N MET A 79 -4.13 9.47 7.59
CA MET A 79 -4.93 10.65 7.27
C MET A 79 -4.48 11.34 5.98
N HIS A 80 -3.19 11.29 5.66
CA HIS A 80 -2.65 11.87 4.45
C HIS A 80 -3.00 11.03 3.21
N LEU A 81 -2.80 9.71 3.27
CA LEU A 81 -3.14 8.81 2.17
C LEU A 81 -4.63 8.76 1.87
N GLN A 82 -5.50 8.80 2.89
CA GLN A 82 -6.95 8.89 2.67
C GLN A 82 -7.36 10.13 1.86
N LYS A 83 -6.64 11.25 1.99
CA LYS A 83 -6.91 12.48 1.22
C LYS A 83 -6.40 12.41 -0.21
N ILE A 84 -5.34 11.65 -0.48
CA ILE A 84 -4.64 11.62 -1.79
C ILE A 84 -5.15 10.49 -2.69
N LEU A 85 -5.55 9.36 -2.13
CA LEU A 85 -6.00 8.18 -2.85
C LEU A 85 -7.54 8.01 -3.05
N PRO A 86 -8.44 9.00 -2.87
CA PRO A 86 -9.88 8.72 -2.92
C PRO A 86 -10.44 8.52 -4.34
N HIS A 87 -9.60 8.46 -5.37
CA HIS A 87 -10.03 8.38 -6.77
C HIS A 87 -9.45 7.15 -7.46
N THR A 88 -9.87 5.96 -7.04
CA THR A 88 -9.71 4.80 -7.90
C THR A 88 -10.63 4.88 -9.10
N LYS A 89 -10.11 4.47 -10.26
CA LYS A 89 -10.94 4.29 -11.46
C LYS A 89 -12.09 3.34 -11.13
N ALA A 90 -13.23 3.50 -11.82
CA ALA A 90 -14.47 2.76 -11.57
C ALA A 90 -14.32 1.22 -11.47
N ASN A 91 -13.25 0.65 -12.04
CA ASN A 91 -12.99 -0.78 -12.07
C ASN A 91 -11.93 -1.25 -11.05
N HIS A 92 -11.55 -0.42 -10.08
CA HIS A 92 -10.59 -0.81 -9.04
C HIS A 92 -11.15 -0.51 -7.65
N ILE A 93 -11.00 -1.45 -6.74
CA ILE A 93 -11.35 -1.28 -5.33
C ILE A 93 -10.08 -0.94 -4.57
N LEU A 94 -10.11 0.14 -3.80
CA LEU A 94 -9.05 0.53 -2.89
C LEU A 94 -9.62 0.76 -1.50
N THR A 95 -9.14 -0.02 -0.55
CA THR A 95 -9.49 0.10 0.87
C THR A 95 -8.27 0.59 1.62
N ILE A 96 -8.42 1.66 2.42
CA ILE A 96 -7.34 2.20 3.25
C ILE A 96 -7.79 2.13 4.70
N GLU A 97 -7.05 1.37 5.50
CA GLU A 97 -7.34 1.08 6.89
C GLU A 97 -6.17 1.52 7.77
N GLN A 98 -6.47 1.94 8.99
CA GLN A 98 -5.45 2.09 10.01
C GLN A 98 -5.20 0.72 10.64
N LEU A 99 -3.93 0.41 10.91
CA LEU A 99 -3.57 -0.75 11.70
C LEU A 99 -4.22 -0.61 13.07
N ILE A 100 -5.12 -1.53 13.40
CA ILE A 100 -5.70 -1.61 14.73
C ILE A 100 -4.76 -2.54 15.50
N HIS A 101 -4.15 -2.04 16.57
CA HIS A 101 -3.31 -2.87 17.43
C HIS A 101 -4.04 -4.17 17.79
N PRO A 102 -3.38 -5.34 17.74
CA PRO A 102 -3.76 -6.42 18.63
C PRO A 102 -3.51 -6.02 20.09
#